data_AF-A0A7C6PC70-F1
#
_entry.id   AF-A0A7C6PC70-F1
#
_cell.length_a   1.000
_cell.length_b   1.000
_cell.length_c   1.000
_cell.angle_alpha   90.00
_cell.angle_beta   90.00
_cell.angle_gamma   90.00
#
_symmetry.space_group_name_H-M   'P 1'
#
loop_
_entity.id
_entity.type
_entity.pdbx_description
1 polymer ?
#
loop_
_entity_poly.entity_id
_entity_poly.type
_entity_poly.pdbx_seq_one_letter_code
_entity_poly.pdbx_strand_id
1 'polypeptide(L)'
;MNRIKKYYKAKGEKILKYANILVESLRDRESQEEEKMLERVREAHKEWRDKESYFHSVTDEDLIDYAIYDLEASRIKYLYLLKKLKKSNSLNR
;
A
#
# COMPACT_ATOMS: atom_id res chain seq x y z
N MET A 1 -16.29 -3.38 49.05
CA MET A 1 -15.14 -3.01 48.20
C MET A 1 -14.68 -1.60 48.56
N ASN A 2 -13.39 -1.38 48.86
CA ASN A 2 -12.84 -0.09 49.29
C ASN A 2 -13.04 1.02 48.23
N ARG A 3 -13.43 2.24 48.64
CA ARG A 3 -13.69 3.39 47.75
C ARG A 3 -12.51 3.71 46.83
N ILE A 4 -11.30 3.58 47.37
CA ILE A 4 -10.03 3.76 46.63
C ILE A 4 -9.91 2.70 45.51
N LYS A 5 -10.18 1.43 45.82
CA LYS A 5 -10.15 0.33 44.83
C LYS A 5 -11.19 0.54 43.73
N LYS A 6 -12.38 1.04 44.07
CA LYS A 6 -13.43 1.38 43.10
C LYS A 6 -12.99 2.50 42.15
N TYR A 7 -12.35 3.54 42.67
CA TYR A 7 -11.83 4.66 41.88
C TYR A 7 -10.78 4.21 40.85
N TYR A 8 -9.76 3.45 41.29
CA TYR A 8 -8.72 2.98 40.38
C TYR A 8 -9.23 1.96 39.37
N LYS A 9 -10.23 1.14 39.73
CA LYS A 9 -10.92 0.26 38.77
C LYS A 9 -11.59 1.05 37.64
N ALA A 10 -12.40 2.06 37.99
CA ALA A 10 -13.08 2.90 37.00
C ALA A 10 -12.10 3.72 36.14
N LYS A 11 -10.97 4.17 36.71
CA LYS A 11 -9.90 4.83 35.96
C LYS A 11 -9.24 3.87 34.96
N GLY A 12 -8.96 2.63 35.36
CA GLY A 12 -8.43 1.58 34.49
C GLY A 12 -9.38 1.26 33.33
N GLU A 13 -10.68 1.13 33.60
CA GLU A 13 -11.70 0.88 32.57
C GLU A 13 -11.74 2.00 31.52
N LYS A 14 -11.62 3.26 31.93
CA LYS A 14 -11.54 4.39 31.00
C LYS A 14 -10.27 4.33 30.14
N ILE A 15 -9.11 4.06 30.75
CA ILE A 15 -7.85 3.94 30.00
C ILE A 15 -7.95 2.83 28.97
N LEU A 16 -8.49 1.66 29.36
CA LEU A 16 -8.66 0.53 28.46
C LEU A 16 -9.60 0.87 27.29
N LYS A 17 -10.70 1.60 27.55
CA LYS A 17 -11.60 2.07 26.49
C LYS A 17 -10.86 2.93 25.47
N TYR A 18 -10.08 3.91 25.91
CA TYR A 18 -9.33 4.77 25.00
C TYR A 18 -8.21 4.03 24.26
N ALA A 19 -7.54 3.10 24.93
CA ALA A 19 -6.52 2.26 24.30
C ALA A 19 -7.13 1.42 23.16
N ASN A 20 -8.30 0.83 23.37
CA ASN A 20 -8.98 0.06 22.32
C ASN A 20 -9.38 0.93 21.12
N ILE A 21 -9.99 2.09 21.36
CA ILE A 21 -10.32 3.05 20.28
C ILE A 21 -9.07 3.46 19.50
N LEU A 22 -7.96 3.70 20.19
CA LEU A 22 -6.71 4.04 19.54
C LEU A 22 -6.19 2.90 18.65
N VAL A 23 -6.20 1.66 19.17
CA VAL A 23 -5.78 0.47 18.42
C VAL A 23 -6.65 0.25 17.17
N GLU A 24 -7.96 0.42 17.28
CA GLU A 24 -8.88 0.37 16.13
C GLU A 24 -8.50 1.41 15.07
N SER A 25 -8.29 2.67 15.47
CA SER A 25 -7.89 3.74 14.54
C SER A 25 -6.52 3.55 13.88
N LEU A 26 -5.63 2.76 14.50
CA LEU A 26 -4.32 2.43 13.94
C LEU A 26 -4.45 1.32 12.90
N ARG A 27 -5.25 0.28 13.20
CA ARG A 27 -5.56 -0.80 12.25
C ARG A 27 -6.26 -0.28 10.99
N ASP A 28 -7.18 0.65 11.15
CA ASP A 28 -7.87 1.28 10.00
C ASP A 28 -6.91 2.08 9.12
N ARG A 29 -5.89 2.72 9.72
CA ARG A 29 -4.85 3.43 8.95
C ARG A 29 -3.94 2.46 8.21
N GLU A 30 -3.50 1.40 8.87
CA GLU A 30 -2.69 0.35 8.24
C GLU A 30 -3.43 -0.29 7.06
N SER A 31 -4.72 -0.64 7.22
CA SER A 31 -5.51 -1.23 6.13
C SER A 31 -5.69 -0.28 4.94
N GLN A 32 -5.92 1.01 5.20
CA GLN A 32 -5.98 2.03 4.15
C GLN A 32 -4.65 2.22 3.42
N GLU A 33 -3.53 2.14 4.13
CA GLU A 33 -2.20 2.22 3.53
C GLU A 33 -1.89 0.99 2.66
N GLU A 34 -2.27 -0.20 3.11
CA GLU A 34 -2.17 -1.44 2.33
C GLU A 34 -3.01 -1.37 1.05
N GLU A 35 -4.25 -0.88 1.14
CA GLU A 35 -5.11 -0.73 -0.02
C GLU A 35 -4.57 0.30 -1.02
N LYS A 36 -4.06 1.44 -0.54
CA LYS A 36 -3.38 2.43 -1.41
C LYS A 36 -2.14 1.83 -2.08
N MET A 37 -1.36 1.01 -1.39
CA MET A 37 -0.19 0.35 -1.97
C MET A 37 -0.58 -0.71 -3.01
N LEU A 38 -1.65 -1.47 -2.77
CA LEU A 38 -2.21 -2.38 -3.76
C LEU A 38 -2.68 -1.65 -5.00
N GLU A 39 -3.37 -0.52 -4.85
CA GLU A 39 -3.87 0.25 -5.98
C GLU A 39 -2.72 0.78 -6.85
N ARG A 40 -1.67 1.33 -6.24
CA ARG A 40 -0.47 1.78 -6.98
C ARG A 40 0.20 0.65 -7.77
N VAL A 41 0.17 -0.58 -7.26
CA VAL A 41 0.68 -1.76 -7.98
C VAL A 41 -0.21 -2.09 -9.18
N ARG A 42 -1.54 -2.02 -9.03
CA ARG A 42 -2.50 -2.26 -10.13
C ARG A 42 -2.35 -1.20 -11.22
N GLU A 43 -2.25 0.07 -10.84
CA GLU A 43 -2.03 1.19 -11.76
C GLU A 43 -0.73 1.00 -12.55
N ALA A 44 0.38 0.68 -11.88
CA ALA A 44 1.66 0.45 -12.56
C ALA A 44 1.63 -0.78 -13.49
N HIS A 45 0.88 -1.83 -13.13
CA HIS A 45 0.67 -2.97 -14.02
C HIS A 45 -0.14 -2.57 -15.26
N LYS A 46 -1.23 -1.82 -15.09
CA LYS A 46 -2.03 -1.30 -16.21
C LYS A 46 -1.18 -0.42 -17.13
N GLU A 47 -0.41 0.50 -16.56
CA GLU A 47 0.52 1.36 -17.31
C GLU A 47 1.50 0.52 -18.13
N TRP A 48 2.10 -0.51 -17.54
CA TRP A 48 2.99 -1.40 -18.27
C TRP A 48 2.28 -2.10 -19.45
N ARG A 49 1.06 -2.61 -19.26
CA ARG A 49 0.26 -3.22 -20.36
C ARG A 49 -0.08 -2.22 -21.46
N ASP A 50 -0.36 -0.97 -21.09
CA ASP A 50 -0.62 0.11 -22.03
C ASP A 50 0.64 0.44 -22.85
N LYS A 51 1.83 0.50 -22.22
CA LYS A 51 3.12 0.71 -22.90
C LYS A 51 3.54 -0.47 -23.80
N GLU A 52 3.25 -1.70 -23.37
CA GLU A 52 3.46 -2.89 -24.21
C GLU A 52 2.59 -2.82 -25.48
N SER A 53 1.33 -2.40 -25.34
CA SER A 53 0.42 -2.20 -26.48
C SER A 53 0.93 -1.10 -27.42
N TYR A 54 1.42 0.01 -26.87
CA TYR A 54 2.04 1.09 -27.66
C TYR A 54 3.25 0.60 -28.44
N PHE A 55 4.18 -0.12 -27.79
CA PHE A 55 5.36 -0.70 -28.44
C PHE A 55 4.99 -1.64 -29.60
N HIS A 56 3.94 -2.45 -29.46
CA HIS A 56 3.48 -3.30 -30.57
C HIS A 56 2.82 -2.52 -31.71
N SER A 57 2.32 -1.31 -31.46
CA SER A 57 1.62 -0.48 -32.44
C SER A 57 2.52 0.53 -33.16
N VAL A 58 3.70 0.84 -32.62
CA VAL A 58 4.57 1.87 -33.16
C VAL A 58 5.22 1.37 -34.46
N THR A 59 5.11 2.18 -35.51
CA THR A 59 5.71 1.90 -36.83
C THR A 59 6.70 2.98 -37.26
N ASP A 60 6.71 4.12 -36.58
CA ASP A 60 7.65 5.21 -36.83
C ASP A 60 9.01 4.87 -36.24
N GLU A 61 10.03 4.78 -37.11
CA GLU A 61 11.40 4.40 -36.76
C GLU A 61 12.00 5.31 -35.68
N ASP A 62 11.67 6.61 -35.71
CA ASP A 62 12.17 7.60 -34.74
C ASP A 62 11.55 7.41 -33.34
N LEU A 63 10.46 6.65 -33.24
CA LEU A 63 9.73 6.41 -31.99
C LEU A 63 9.97 5.02 -31.39
N ILE A 64 10.62 4.10 -32.12
CA ILE A 64 10.87 2.73 -31.65
C ILE A 64 11.72 2.74 -30.39
N ASP A 65 12.83 3.47 -30.39
CA ASP A 65 13.73 3.54 -29.22
C ASP A 65 13.01 4.12 -28.01
N TYR A 66 12.22 5.18 -28.21
CA TYR A 66 11.38 5.74 -27.16
C TYR A 66 10.41 4.70 -26.59
N ALA A 67 9.71 3.95 -27.46
CA ALA A 67 8.75 2.94 -27.04
C ALA A 67 9.42 1.80 -26.23
N ILE A 68 10.64 1.40 -26.60
CA ILE A 68 11.45 0.43 -25.84
C ILE A 68 11.77 0.96 -24.44
N TYR A 69 12.28 2.19 -24.35
CA TYR A 69 12.62 2.81 -23.07
C TYR A 69 11.40 2.95 -22.15
N ASP A 70 10.27 3.38 -22.69
CA ASP A 70 9.03 3.60 -21.93
C ASP A 70 8.41 2.28 -21.44
N LEU A 71 8.46 1.23 -22.29
CA LEU A 71 8.08 -0.13 -21.91
C LEU A 71 8.95 -0.66 -20.75
N GLU A 72 10.27 -0.54 -20.85
CA GLU A 72 11.17 -1.02 -19.79
C GLU A 72 11.03 -0.21 -18.50
N ALA A 73 10.89 1.11 -18.59
CA ALA A 73 10.69 1.97 -17.43
C ALA A 73 9.41 1.62 -16.67
N SER A 74 8.29 1.43 -17.37
CA SER A 74 7.00 1.04 -16.76
C SER A 74 7.07 -0.36 -16.12
N ARG A 75 7.76 -1.32 -16.76
CA ARG A 75 8.01 -2.66 -16.19
C ARG A 75 8.83 -2.58 -14.89
N ILE A 76 9.92 -1.83 -14.88
CA ILE A 76 10.77 -1.64 -13.69
C ILE A 76 9.97 -1.01 -12.55
N LYS A 77 9.14 0.00 -12.84
CA LYS A 77 8.25 0.64 -11.86
C LYS A 77 7.30 -0.38 -11.23
N TYR A 78 6.63 -1.20 -12.04
CA TYR A 78 5.74 -2.26 -11.55
C TYR A 78 6.47 -3.25 -10.65
N LEU A 79 7.62 -3.78 -11.09
CA LEU A 79 8.41 -4.76 -10.32
C LEU A 79 8.91 -4.18 -9.00
N TYR A 80 9.33 -2.92 -8.99
CA TYR A 80 9.74 -2.21 -7.78
C TYR A 80 8.59 -2.11 -6.76
N LEU A 81 7.40 -1.69 -7.21
CA LEU A 81 6.22 -1.55 -6.34
C LEU A 81 5.77 -2.92 -5.82
N LEU A 82 5.81 -3.96 -6.67
CA LEU A 82 5.49 -5.33 -6.26
C LEU A 82 6.46 -5.85 -5.19
N LYS A 83 7.77 -5.54 -5.31
CA LYS A 83 8.78 -5.87 -4.29
C LYS A 83 8.50 -5.13 -2.98
N LYS A 84 8.11 -3.86 -3.04
CA LYS A 84 7.75 -3.08 -1.84
C LYS A 84 6.52 -3.66 -1.14
N LEU A 85 5.46 -3.96 -1.88
CA LEU A 85 4.24 -4.57 -1.34
C LEU A 85 4.55 -5.91 -0.64
N LYS A 86 5.34 -6.78 -1.28
CA LYS A 86 5.76 -8.06 -0.67
C LYS A 86 6.53 -7.87 0.62
N LYS A 87 7.44 -6.88 0.67
CA LYS A 87 8.22 -6.57 1.87
C LYS A 87 7.31 -6.08 3.01
N SER A 88 6.35 -5.20 2.72
CA SER A 88 5.36 -4.75 3.71
C SER A 88 4.54 -5.93 4.24
N ASN A 89 4.00 -6.78 3.35
CA ASN A 89 3.23 -7.96 3.76
C ASN A 89 4.04 -8.98 4.56
N SER A 90 5.35 -9.12 4.31
CA SER A 90 6.21 -10.03 5.08
C SER A 90 6.62 -9.48 6.46
N LEU A 91 6.56 -8.16 6.65
CA LEU A 91 6.85 -7.49 7.93
C LEU A 91 5.59 -7.41 8.83
N ASN A 92 4.40 -7.52 8.23
CA ASN A 92 3.11 -7.49 8.92
C ASN A 92 2.60 -8.89 9.35
N ARG A 93 3.40 -9.96 9.16
CA ARG A 93 3.09 -11.34 9.58
C ARG A 93 3.89 -11.71 10.83
#